data_AF-A0A381T0Z6-F1
#
_entry.id   AF-A0A381T0Z6-F1
#
_cell.length_a   1.000
_cell.length_b   1.000
_cell.length_c   1.000
_cell.angle_alpha   90.00
_cell.angle_beta   90.00
_cell.angle_gamma   90.00
#
_symmetry.space_group_name_H-M   'P 1'
#
loop_
_entity.id
_entity.type
_entity.pdbx_description
1 polymer ?
#
loop_
_entity_poly.entity_id
_entity_poly.type
_entity_poly.pdbx_seq_one_letter_code
_entity_poly.pdbx_strand_id
1 'polypeptide(L)'
;MYDGHQPIFIMKEGTTRTSGKSAQGNNIAAAKAVADAVRSTLGPKGMDKMLVDTMGDVVITNDGATILKEMDIEHPAAKMIIEIAKTQDQHCHDGTTSAVVIAGELLKRSEDLVDQNVHPTVICEGFRLASDKAVELIDAHGVDVNEKMLGEVAKTALTGKSAGAVKEFLSEISVNAVLAVAQQDDGEVIVDLDDIKVQKKQGGSIRDSALVDGIILDKERVHSGMPRSVAGARIALVNSAIEVKKTEVDAKIQITDPNMLSQFLDEEEQFLRSLVDKIQASGANVVICQKGIDDLAQHYMAKAGIFAIRRAKKSDMEALSKATGGRIVTNIDDLSADDLGSAAKVDERKIGDSDMVFVEGCPEAKSVSVLLRGGTEHVVDEVKRAFEDAIGVVAVAYE
;
A
#
# COMPACT_ATOMS: atom_id res chain seq x y z
N MET A 1 -24.08 -61.14 -21.85
CA MET A 1 -24.79 -59.85 -21.94
C MET A 1 -24.53 -59.09 -20.65
N TYR A 2 -23.53 -58.23 -20.63
CA TYR A 2 -23.41 -57.19 -19.62
C TYR A 2 -23.52 -55.88 -20.38
N ASP A 3 -24.61 -55.19 -20.11
CA ASP A 3 -25.01 -53.95 -20.75
C ASP A 3 -24.00 -52.86 -20.33
N GLY A 4 -23.06 -52.54 -21.23
CA GLY A 4 -22.13 -51.45 -21.03
C GLY A 4 -22.88 -50.14 -21.23
N HIS A 5 -23.43 -49.58 -20.16
CA HIS A 5 -23.97 -48.22 -20.18
C HIS A 5 -22.87 -47.25 -20.62
N GLN A 6 -22.88 -46.84 -21.90
CA GLN A 6 -22.12 -45.68 -22.34
C GLN A 6 -22.64 -44.47 -21.56
N PRO A 7 -21.78 -43.74 -20.82
CA PRO A 7 -22.23 -42.57 -20.09
C PRO A 7 -22.77 -41.52 -21.07
N ILE A 8 -24.06 -41.20 -20.93
CA ILE A 8 -24.72 -40.12 -21.69
C ILE A 8 -24.24 -38.80 -21.08
N PHE A 9 -23.44 -38.03 -21.83
CA PHE A 9 -23.01 -36.69 -21.41
C PHE A 9 -24.03 -35.64 -21.86
N ILE A 10 -24.81 -35.10 -20.92
CA ILE A 10 -25.63 -33.92 -21.16
C ILE A 10 -24.74 -32.69 -20.94
N MET A 11 -24.30 -32.04 -22.02
CA MET A 11 -23.55 -30.78 -21.98
C MET A 11 -24.34 -29.69 -22.73
N LYS A 12 -24.25 -28.43 -22.27
CA LYS A 12 -24.80 -27.29 -23.03
C LYS A 12 -24.01 -27.12 -24.34
N GLU A 13 -24.69 -26.76 -25.43
CA GLU A 13 -24.02 -26.42 -26.70
C GLU A 13 -22.91 -25.39 -26.47
N GLY A 14 -21.73 -25.64 -27.06
CA GLY A 14 -20.53 -24.81 -26.88
C GLY A 14 -19.63 -25.20 -25.71
N THR A 15 -19.98 -26.20 -24.89
CA THR A 15 -19.14 -26.64 -23.77
C THR A 15 -18.12 -27.69 -24.22
N THR A 16 -16.83 -27.48 -23.93
CA THR A 16 -15.77 -28.47 -24.10
C THR A 16 -15.43 -29.12 -22.76
N ARG A 17 -15.20 -30.44 -22.75
CA ARG A 17 -14.80 -31.19 -21.55
C ARG A 17 -13.57 -32.03 -21.82
N THR A 18 -12.53 -31.80 -21.03
CA THR A 18 -11.33 -32.63 -20.97
C THR A 18 -11.41 -33.50 -19.71
N SER A 19 -10.99 -34.77 -19.76
CA SER A 19 -11.10 -35.69 -18.61
C SER A 19 -9.95 -36.68 -18.52
N GLY A 20 -9.73 -37.23 -17.31
CA GLY A 20 -8.70 -38.23 -17.06
C GLY A 20 -7.27 -37.69 -17.17
N LYS A 21 -6.35 -38.52 -17.68
CA LYS A 21 -4.92 -38.19 -17.79
C LYS A 21 -4.65 -36.94 -18.64
N SER A 22 -5.44 -36.68 -19.68
CA SER A 22 -5.25 -35.50 -20.53
C SER A 22 -5.57 -34.19 -19.80
N ALA A 23 -6.61 -34.17 -18.96
CA ALA A 23 -6.92 -33.00 -18.13
C ALA A 23 -5.82 -32.75 -17.09
N GLN A 24 -5.31 -33.83 -16.48
CA GLN A 24 -4.20 -33.73 -15.52
C GLN A 24 -2.92 -33.21 -16.18
N GLY A 25 -2.55 -33.76 -17.34
CA GLY A 25 -1.38 -33.29 -18.10
C GLY A 25 -1.50 -31.82 -18.50
N ASN A 26 -2.67 -31.38 -18.98
CA ASN A 26 -2.91 -29.98 -19.32
C ASN A 26 -2.78 -29.05 -18.09
N ASN A 27 -3.32 -29.46 -16.93
CA ASN A 27 -3.18 -28.69 -15.70
C ASN A 27 -1.72 -28.56 -15.25
N ILE A 28 -0.96 -29.67 -15.30
CA ILE A 28 0.46 -29.68 -14.95
C ILE A 28 1.26 -28.83 -15.93
N ALA A 29 0.99 -28.93 -17.24
CA ALA A 29 1.65 -28.12 -18.26
C ALA A 29 1.41 -26.62 -18.06
N ALA A 30 0.18 -26.22 -17.74
CA ALA A 30 -0.15 -24.83 -17.44
C ALA A 30 0.61 -24.32 -16.20
N ALA A 31 0.65 -25.10 -15.12
CA ALA A 31 1.39 -24.74 -13.91
C ALA A 31 2.91 -24.64 -14.16
N LYS A 32 3.48 -25.59 -14.93
CA LYS A 32 4.89 -25.55 -15.34
C LYS A 32 5.23 -24.31 -16.15
N ALA A 33 4.36 -23.94 -17.10
CA ALA A 33 4.55 -22.74 -17.91
C ALA A 33 4.60 -21.47 -17.06
N VAL A 34 3.71 -21.34 -16.07
CA VAL A 34 3.73 -20.21 -15.11
C VAL A 34 5.00 -20.21 -14.28
N ALA A 35 5.40 -21.37 -13.75
CA ALA A 35 6.63 -21.49 -12.96
C ALA A 35 7.88 -21.15 -13.77
N ASP A 36 7.98 -21.61 -15.01
CA ASP A 36 9.08 -21.29 -15.91
C ASP A 36 9.09 -19.81 -16.32
N ALA A 37 7.91 -19.17 -16.41
CA ALA A 37 7.80 -17.75 -16.66
C ALA A 37 8.41 -16.89 -15.54
N VAL A 38 8.40 -17.32 -14.27
CA VAL A 38 9.00 -16.57 -13.15
C VAL A 38 10.37 -17.11 -12.72
N ARG A 39 10.75 -18.33 -13.13
CA ARG A 39 11.99 -19.01 -12.72
C ARG A 39 13.25 -18.16 -12.87
N SER A 40 13.32 -17.33 -13.90
CA SER A 40 14.49 -16.49 -14.17
C SER A 40 14.70 -15.34 -13.19
N THR A 41 13.71 -15.01 -12.36
CA THR A 41 13.80 -13.94 -11.35
C THR A 41 14.27 -14.46 -10.00
N LEU A 42 14.42 -15.78 -9.84
CA LEU A 42 14.82 -16.37 -8.58
C LEU A 42 16.30 -16.06 -8.24
N GLY A 43 16.52 -15.49 -7.05
CA GLY A 43 17.82 -15.33 -6.42
C GLY A 43 18.50 -13.97 -6.67
N PRO A 44 19.69 -13.74 -6.09
CA PRO A 44 20.36 -12.44 -6.08
C PRO A 44 20.86 -11.98 -7.46
N LYS A 45 20.83 -12.87 -8.45
CA LYS A 45 21.15 -12.60 -9.87
C LYS A 45 19.94 -12.86 -10.76
N GLY A 46 18.73 -12.76 -10.21
CA GLY A 46 17.49 -12.82 -10.96
C GLY A 46 17.48 -11.74 -12.05
N MET A 47 16.86 -12.05 -13.18
CA MET A 47 16.72 -11.10 -14.28
C MET A 47 15.43 -10.31 -14.15
N ASP A 48 15.52 -8.98 -14.24
CA ASP A 48 14.35 -8.11 -14.31
C ASP A 48 13.56 -8.37 -15.57
N LYS A 49 12.22 -8.36 -15.45
CA LYS A 49 11.31 -8.50 -16.59
C LYS A 49 10.65 -7.17 -16.85
N MET A 50 10.63 -6.80 -18.13
CA MET A 50 9.84 -5.68 -18.63
C MET A 50 8.50 -6.23 -19.12
N LEU A 51 7.44 -5.79 -18.46
CA LEU A 51 6.05 -6.08 -18.82
C LEU A 51 5.47 -4.81 -19.44
N VAL A 52 4.78 -4.99 -20.57
CA VAL A 52 4.15 -3.89 -21.29
C VAL A 52 2.68 -4.25 -21.45
N ASP A 53 1.80 -3.44 -20.85
CA ASP A 53 0.36 -3.62 -21.00
C ASP A 53 -0.11 -3.18 -22.40
N THR A 54 -1.32 -3.58 -22.77
CA THR A 54 -2.05 -3.17 -23.98
C THR A 54 -2.16 -1.65 -24.12
N MET A 55 -2.22 -0.92 -23.01
CA MET A 55 -2.23 0.56 -23.03
C MET A 55 -0.85 1.19 -23.23
N GLY A 56 0.23 0.39 -23.18
CA GLY A 56 1.61 0.85 -23.33
C GLY A 56 2.30 1.21 -22.01
N ASP A 57 1.65 0.98 -20.86
CA ASP A 57 2.27 1.15 -19.55
C ASP A 57 3.36 0.09 -19.35
N VAL A 58 4.54 0.54 -18.88
CA VAL A 58 5.72 -0.30 -18.71
C VAL A 58 6.00 -0.53 -17.24
N VAL A 59 6.03 -1.79 -16.82
CA VAL A 59 6.42 -2.22 -15.48
C VAL A 59 7.69 -3.05 -15.60
N ILE A 60 8.77 -2.61 -14.95
CA ILE A 60 10.02 -3.36 -14.87
C ILE A 60 10.13 -3.88 -13.45
N THR A 61 10.18 -5.19 -13.26
CA THR A 61 10.26 -5.77 -11.91
C THR A 61 10.89 -7.16 -11.91
N ASN A 62 11.46 -7.52 -10.76
CA ASN A 62 11.96 -8.86 -10.48
C ASN A 62 10.97 -9.68 -9.63
N ASP A 63 10.02 -9.03 -8.97
CA ASP A 63 9.09 -9.69 -8.05
C ASP A 63 8.11 -10.62 -8.79
N GLY A 64 8.11 -11.89 -8.38
CA GLY A 64 7.27 -12.93 -8.97
C GLY A 64 5.78 -12.66 -8.77
N ALA A 65 5.35 -12.14 -7.62
CA ALA A 65 3.94 -11.85 -7.38
C ALA A 65 3.45 -10.74 -8.30
N THR A 66 4.22 -9.67 -8.46
CA THR A 66 3.91 -8.58 -9.40
C THR A 66 3.86 -9.08 -10.83
N ILE A 67 4.84 -9.85 -11.29
CA ILE A 67 4.84 -10.42 -12.64
C ILE A 67 3.56 -11.21 -12.91
N LEU A 68 3.17 -12.05 -11.96
CA LEU A 68 1.99 -12.91 -12.09
C LEU A 68 0.66 -12.15 -12.00
N LYS A 69 0.63 -10.99 -11.34
CA LYS A 69 -0.55 -10.10 -11.28
C LYS A 69 -0.78 -9.36 -12.60
N GLU A 70 0.30 -8.98 -13.28
CA GLU A 70 0.25 -8.26 -14.57
C GLU A 70 0.03 -9.20 -15.77
N MET A 71 0.25 -10.52 -15.62
CA MET A 71 0.02 -11.48 -16.69
C MET A 71 -1.47 -11.82 -16.85
N ASP A 72 -1.99 -11.68 -18.08
CA ASP A 72 -3.33 -12.14 -18.43
C ASP A 72 -3.34 -13.66 -18.64
N ILE A 73 -3.91 -14.40 -17.68
CA ILE A 73 -3.89 -15.86 -17.63
C ILE A 73 -5.33 -16.40 -17.67
N GLU A 74 -5.67 -17.14 -18.72
CA GLU A 74 -7.00 -17.74 -18.87
C GLU A 74 -7.15 -19.07 -18.13
N HIS A 75 -6.09 -19.89 -18.10
CA HIS A 75 -6.16 -21.28 -17.66
C HIS A 75 -6.42 -21.39 -16.14
N PRO A 76 -7.47 -22.09 -15.67
CA PRO A 76 -7.82 -22.14 -14.24
C PRO A 76 -6.71 -22.69 -13.33
N ALA A 77 -6.01 -23.75 -13.75
CA ALA A 77 -4.90 -24.30 -12.97
C ALA A 77 -3.74 -23.31 -12.82
N ALA A 78 -3.49 -22.47 -13.81
CA ALA A 78 -2.48 -21.43 -13.75
C ALA A 78 -2.92 -20.31 -12.78
N LYS A 79 -4.20 -19.92 -12.79
CA LYS A 79 -4.75 -18.99 -11.78
C LYS A 79 -4.55 -19.49 -10.36
N MET A 80 -4.74 -20.79 -10.11
CA MET A 80 -4.48 -21.36 -8.77
C MET A 80 -3.03 -21.20 -8.33
N ILE A 81 -2.06 -21.32 -9.25
CA ILE A 81 -0.64 -21.09 -8.95
C ILE A 81 -0.36 -19.62 -8.62
N ILE A 82 -1.02 -18.68 -9.31
CA ILE A 82 -0.89 -17.25 -9.02
C ILE A 82 -1.43 -16.93 -7.61
N GLU A 83 -2.53 -17.56 -7.20
CA GLU A 83 -3.08 -17.35 -5.85
C GLU A 83 -2.12 -17.81 -4.74
N ILE A 84 -1.26 -18.81 -5.00
CA ILE A 84 -0.18 -19.18 -4.06
C ILE A 84 0.78 -18.00 -3.88
N ALA A 85 1.20 -17.37 -4.99
CA ALA A 85 2.10 -16.22 -4.94
C ALA A 85 1.47 -15.04 -4.18
N LYS A 86 0.18 -14.75 -4.44
CA LYS A 86 -0.55 -13.66 -3.77
C LYS A 86 -0.72 -13.91 -2.27
N THR A 87 -1.01 -15.16 -1.88
CA THR A 87 -1.16 -15.52 -0.47
C THR A 87 0.18 -15.39 0.25
N GLN A 88 1.27 -15.84 -0.38
CA GLN A 88 2.62 -15.71 0.15
C GLN A 88 3.04 -14.23 0.30
N ASP A 89 2.73 -13.40 -0.69
CA ASP A 89 2.98 -11.96 -0.70
C ASP A 89 2.25 -11.23 0.44
N GLN A 90 0.99 -11.60 0.71
CA GLN A 90 0.17 -10.99 1.75
C GLN A 90 0.60 -11.33 3.19
N HIS A 91 1.12 -12.55 3.42
CA HIS A 91 1.45 -13.03 4.76
C HIS A 91 2.93 -12.97 5.10
N CYS A 92 3.82 -13.15 4.11
CA CYS A 92 5.25 -13.25 4.34
C CYS A 92 6.06 -12.16 3.63
N HIS A 93 5.44 -11.40 2.73
CA HIS A 93 6.05 -10.28 1.98
C HIS A 93 7.28 -10.62 1.11
N ASP A 94 7.72 -11.88 1.10
CA ASP A 94 8.81 -12.38 0.26
C ASP A 94 8.63 -13.89 -0.02
N GLY A 95 9.46 -14.43 -0.93
CA GLY A 95 9.44 -15.84 -1.32
C GLY A 95 8.37 -16.19 -2.34
N THR A 96 7.72 -15.20 -2.95
CA THR A 96 6.64 -15.35 -3.95
C THR A 96 7.09 -16.19 -5.15
N THR A 97 8.25 -15.87 -5.73
CA THR A 97 8.88 -16.62 -6.83
C THR A 97 9.21 -18.05 -6.41
N SER A 98 9.79 -18.22 -5.21
CA SER A 98 10.18 -19.54 -4.67
C SER A 98 8.98 -20.46 -4.53
N ALA A 99 7.87 -19.96 -3.95
CA ALA A 99 6.65 -20.73 -3.76
C ALA A 99 6.09 -21.25 -5.10
N VAL A 100 6.07 -20.39 -6.12
CA VAL A 100 5.58 -20.73 -7.47
C VAL A 100 6.49 -21.74 -8.16
N VAL A 101 7.81 -21.54 -8.08
CA VAL A 101 8.79 -22.45 -8.70
C VAL A 101 8.75 -23.83 -8.02
N ILE A 102 8.65 -23.89 -6.69
CA ILE A 102 8.51 -25.15 -5.94
C ILE A 102 7.22 -25.86 -6.36
N ALA A 103 6.09 -25.16 -6.41
CA ALA A 103 4.81 -25.76 -6.84
C ALA A 103 4.91 -26.33 -8.26
N GLY A 104 5.51 -25.60 -9.21
CA GLY A 104 5.71 -26.06 -10.58
C GLY A 104 6.63 -27.29 -10.67
N GLU A 105 7.73 -27.33 -9.92
CA GLU A 105 8.66 -28.46 -9.94
C GLU A 105 8.07 -29.70 -9.23
N LEU A 106 7.29 -29.54 -8.16
CA LEU A 106 6.56 -30.65 -7.51
C LEU A 106 5.55 -31.29 -8.48
N LEU A 107 4.82 -30.48 -9.25
CA LEU A 107 3.88 -30.98 -10.26
C LEU A 107 4.62 -31.69 -11.40
N LYS A 108 5.76 -31.17 -11.84
CA LYS A 108 6.62 -31.82 -12.84
C LYS A 108 7.13 -33.18 -12.36
N ARG A 109 7.54 -33.31 -11.09
CA ARG A 109 7.94 -34.62 -10.52
C ARG A 109 6.76 -35.56 -10.32
N SER A 110 5.57 -35.01 -10.10
CA SER A 110 4.33 -35.80 -10.03
C SER A 110 3.97 -36.41 -11.39
N GLU A 111 4.24 -35.70 -12.49
CA GLU A 111 4.04 -36.20 -13.86
C GLU A 111 4.80 -37.51 -14.09
N ASP A 112 6.09 -37.57 -13.72
CA ASP A 112 6.94 -38.77 -13.85
C ASP A 112 6.37 -39.98 -13.08
N LEU A 113 5.74 -39.74 -11.91
CA LEU A 113 5.13 -40.78 -11.08
C LEU A 113 3.77 -41.24 -11.62
N VAL A 114 2.97 -40.31 -12.14
CA VAL A 114 1.69 -40.60 -12.79
C VAL A 114 1.91 -41.43 -14.05
N ASP A 115 2.98 -41.17 -14.80
CA ASP A 115 3.37 -41.96 -15.97
C ASP A 115 3.80 -43.38 -15.59
N GLN A 116 4.39 -43.57 -14.40
CA GLN A 116 4.65 -44.87 -13.79
C GLN A 116 3.41 -45.55 -13.22
N ASN A 117 2.22 -44.98 -13.44
CA ASN A 117 0.91 -45.45 -12.94
C ASN A 117 0.77 -45.44 -11.41
N VAL A 118 1.48 -44.55 -10.72
CA VAL A 118 1.20 -44.24 -9.31
C VAL A 118 -0.10 -43.42 -9.23
N HIS A 119 -1.02 -43.80 -8.35
CA HIS A 119 -2.28 -43.08 -8.18
C HIS A 119 -2.03 -41.70 -7.55
N PRO A 120 -2.58 -40.58 -8.10
CA PRO A 120 -2.32 -39.22 -7.60
C PRO A 120 -2.57 -39.02 -6.10
N THR A 121 -3.55 -39.72 -5.52
CA THR A 121 -3.83 -39.68 -4.07
C THR A 121 -2.62 -40.10 -3.23
N VAL A 122 -1.87 -41.11 -3.66
CA VAL A 122 -0.66 -41.58 -2.96
C VAL A 122 0.46 -40.54 -3.04
N ILE A 123 0.57 -39.85 -4.18
CA ILE A 123 1.54 -38.76 -4.37
C ILE A 123 1.19 -37.60 -3.43
N CYS A 124 -0.09 -37.19 -3.38
CA CYS A 124 -0.56 -36.14 -2.48
C CYS A 124 -0.32 -36.48 -1.00
N GLU A 125 -0.57 -37.74 -0.60
CA GLU A 125 -0.29 -38.20 0.76
C GLU A 125 1.22 -38.16 1.07
N GLY A 126 2.06 -38.60 0.14
CA GLY A 126 3.51 -38.50 0.26
C GLY A 126 4.01 -37.06 0.43
N PHE A 127 3.46 -36.11 -0.33
CA PHE A 127 3.81 -34.69 -0.17
C PHE A 127 3.33 -34.09 1.14
N ARG A 128 2.18 -34.51 1.68
CA ARG A 128 1.73 -34.07 3.01
C ARG A 128 2.69 -34.53 4.10
N LEU A 129 3.05 -35.82 4.08
CA LEU A 129 4.03 -36.37 5.04
C LEU A 129 5.39 -35.66 4.93
N ALA A 130 5.83 -35.34 3.70
CA ALA A 130 7.06 -34.60 3.48
C ALA A 130 6.96 -33.14 3.99
N SER A 131 5.81 -32.50 3.82
CA SER A 131 5.55 -31.13 4.30
C SER A 131 5.60 -31.08 5.83
N ASP A 132 4.91 -32.00 6.51
CA ASP A 132 4.90 -32.06 7.97
C ASP A 132 6.34 -32.24 8.50
N LYS A 133 7.11 -33.12 7.86
CA LYS A 133 8.50 -33.33 8.24
C LYS A 133 9.40 -32.13 7.94
N ALA A 134 9.13 -31.39 6.87
CA ALA A 134 9.89 -30.20 6.52
C ALA A 134 9.68 -29.08 7.56
N VAL A 135 8.45 -28.89 8.05
CA VAL A 135 8.15 -27.92 9.12
C VAL A 135 8.93 -28.26 10.39
N GLU A 136 8.88 -29.52 10.84
CA GLU A 136 9.64 -29.96 12.02
C GLU A 136 11.16 -29.68 11.90
N LEU A 137 11.72 -29.85 10.69
CA LEU A 137 13.13 -29.60 10.44
C LEU A 137 13.45 -28.11 10.39
N ILE A 138 12.56 -27.29 9.82
CA ILE A 138 12.72 -25.83 9.79
C ILE A 138 12.73 -25.27 11.21
N ASP A 139 11.79 -25.70 12.06
CA ASP A 139 11.72 -25.27 13.46
C ASP A 139 13.00 -25.65 14.24
N ALA A 140 13.56 -26.82 13.97
CA ALA A 140 14.81 -27.26 14.59
C ALA A 140 16.06 -26.50 14.10
N HIS A 141 15.99 -25.90 12.91
CA HIS A 141 17.06 -25.11 12.31
C HIS A 141 16.91 -23.60 12.50
N GLY A 142 15.78 -23.14 13.05
CA GLY A 142 15.52 -21.74 13.37
C GLY A 142 16.56 -21.17 14.33
N VAL A 143 16.87 -19.89 14.15
CA VAL A 143 17.80 -19.15 15.01
C VAL A 143 17.09 -17.88 15.47
N ASP A 144 17.14 -17.61 16.77
CA ASP A 144 16.54 -16.41 17.35
C ASP A 144 17.16 -15.13 16.79
N VAL A 145 16.31 -14.17 16.47
CA VAL A 145 16.69 -12.92 15.81
C VAL A 145 17.19 -11.91 16.85
N ASN A 146 18.32 -11.27 16.54
CA ASN A 146 18.84 -10.13 17.30
C ASN A 146 18.66 -8.84 16.48
N GLU A 147 18.66 -7.66 17.11
CA GLU A 147 18.57 -6.36 16.40
C GLU A 147 19.61 -6.20 15.27
N LYS A 148 20.83 -6.69 15.48
CA LYS A 148 21.87 -6.69 14.43
C LYS A 148 21.56 -7.63 13.26
N MET A 149 20.84 -8.71 13.53
CA MET A 149 20.38 -9.65 12.50
C MET A 149 19.23 -9.04 11.67
N LEU A 150 18.37 -8.19 12.25
CA LEU A 150 17.32 -7.47 11.49
C LEU A 150 17.91 -6.66 10.33
N GLY A 151 19.05 -5.99 10.56
CA GLY A 151 19.76 -5.28 9.49
C GLY A 151 20.25 -6.20 8.37
N GLU A 152 20.74 -7.39 8.70
CA GLU A 152 21.17 -8.39 7.70
C GLU A 152 19.99 -9.07 6.98
N VAL A 153 18.88 -9.28 7.68
CA VAL A 153 17.61 -9.76 7.10
C VAL A 153 17.10 -8.74 6.08
N ALA A 154 17.02 -7.46 6.44
CA ALA A 154 16.64 -6.38 5.52
C ALA A 154 17.56 -6.32 4.28
N LYS A 155 18.88 -6.41 4.47
CA LYS A 155 19.84 -6.45 3.35
C LYS A 155 19.60 -7.65 2.44
N THR A 156 19.25 -8.80 3.00
CA THR A 156 18.99 -10.02 2.24
C THR A 156 17.72 -9.86 1.39
N ALA A 157 16.63 -9.36 1.97
CA ALA A 157 15.37 -9.10 1.26
C ALA A 157 15.49 -8.05 0.14
N LEU A 158 16.41 -7.10 0.29
CA LEU A 158 16.74 -6.08 -0.72
C LEU A 158 17.72 -6.57 -1.80
N THR A 159 18.38 -7.73 -1.60
CA THR A 159 19.38 -8.24 -2.54
C THR A 159 18.71 -8.87 -3.77
N GLY A 160 19.24 -8.59 -4.97
CA GLY A 160 18.70 -9.11 -6.23
C GLY A 160 17.64 -8.21 -6.87
N LYS A 161 17.25 -7.12 -6.20
CA LYS A 161 16.34 -6.09 -6.71
C LYS A 161 17.13 -4.85 -7.16
N SER A 162 16.47 -3.93 -7.89
CA SER A 162 17.06 -2.67 -8.38
C SER A 162 17.69 -1.79 -7.29
N ALA A 163 17.37 -2.06 -6.01
CA ALA A 163 17.92 -1.42 -4.82
C ALA A 163 19.32 -1.93 -4.40
N GLY A 164 19.90 -2.94 -5.05
CA GLY A 164 21.11 -3.62 -4.59
C GLY A 164 22.35 -2.72 -4.39
N ALA A 165 22.44 -1.60 -5.11
CA ALA A 165 23.54 -0.63 -4.96
C ALA A 165 23.39 0.31 -3.75
N VAL A 166 22.20 0.35 -3.13
CA VAL A 166 21.83 1.24 -2.03
C VAL A 166 21.24 0.43 -0.86
N LYS A 167 21.48 -0.89 -0.84
CA LYS A 167 20.88 -1.82 0.11
C LYS A 167 21.24 -1.50 1.56
N GLU A 168 22.46 -1.04 1.84
CA GLU A 168 22.86 -0.68 3.21
C GLU A 168 22.01 0.47 3.74
N PHE A 169 21.88 1.53 2.94
CA PHE A 169 21.10 2.71 3.30
C PHE A 169 19.61 2.41 3.46
N LEU A 170 19.02 1.67 2.50
CA LEU A 170 17.62 1.29 2.59
C LEU A 170 17.37 0.31 3.75
N SER A 171 18.30 -0.60 4.04
CA SER A 171 18.16 -1.53 5.16
C SER A 171 18.11 -0.82 6.51
N GLU A 172 18.93 0.21 6.70
CA GLU A 172 18.91 1.02 7.92
C GLU A 172 17.59 1.77 8.07
N ILE A 173 17.07 2.35 6.98
CA ILE A 173 15.76 3.03 6.97
C ILE A 173 14.63 2.04 7.28
N SER A 174 14.63 0.86 6.67
CA SER A 174 13.60 -0.17 6.89
C SER A 174 13.55 -0.61 8.35
N VAL A 175 14.72 -0.92 8.95
CA VAL A 175 14.78 -1.33 10.36
C VAL A 175 14.34 -0.21 11.28
N ASN A 176 14.80 1.02 11.06
CA ASN A 176 14.39 2.16 11.89
C ASN A 176 12.89 2.45 11.77
N ALA A 177 12.30 2.29 10.58
CA ALA A 177 10.86 2.47 10.38
C ALA A 177 10.04 1.42 11.15
N VAL A 178 10.45 0.14 11.10
CA VAL A 178 9.78 -0.95 11.84
C VAL A 178 9.92 -0.75 13.35
N LEU A 179 11.12 -0.43 13.84
CA LEU A 179 11.35 -0.19 15.28
C LEU A 179 10.57 1.01 15.81
N ALA A 180 10.32 2.03 14.99
CA ALA A 180 9.56 3.20 15.40
C ALA A 180 8.05 2.90 15.57
N VAL A 181 7.53 1.95 14.79
CA VAL A 181 6.11 1.59 14.77
C VAL A 181 5.79 0.40 15.69
N ALA A 182 6.79 -0.42 16.01
CA ALA A 182 6.61 -1.60 16.83
C ALA A 182 5.99 -1.28 18.20
N GLN A 183 4.90 -1.96 18.52
CA GLN A 183 4.21 -1.85 19.81
C GLN A 183 4.41 -3.13 20.60
N GLN A 184 4.57 -3.00 21.92
CA GLN A 184 4.50 -4.12 22.83
C GLN A 184 3.08 -4.21 23.37
N ASP A 185 2.34 -5.23 22.95
CA ASP A 185 1.00 -5.53 23.47
C ASP A 185 1.03 -6.91 24.14
N ASP A 186 0.67 -6.97 25.43
CA ASP A 186 0.67 -8.19 26.25
C ASP A 186 1.93 -9.09 26.19
N GLY A 187 3.10 -8.50 25.89
CA GLY A 187 4.39 -9.20 25.83
C GLY A 187 4.74 -9.78 24.46
N GLU A 188 3.86 -9.63 23.47
CA GLU A 188 4.14 -9.86 22.06
C GLU A 188 4.42 -8.52 21.36
N VAL A 189 5.38 -8.54 20.44
CA VAL A 189 5.66 -7.40 19.59
C VAL A 189 4.72 -7.50 18.40
N ILE A 190 3.93 -6.46 18.14
CA ILE A 190 3.05 -6.41 16.97
C ILE A 190 3.48 -5.20 16.14
N VAL A 191 3.69 -5.42 14.84
CA VAL A 191 4.07 -4.37 13.89
C VAL A 191 2.95 -4.17 12.88
N ASP A 192 2.19 -3.08 13.03
CA ASP A 192 1.21 -2.68 12.01
C ASP A 192 1.92 -1.95 10.85
N LEU A 193 2.11 -2.62 9.72
CA LEU A 193 2.74 -2.02 8.53
C LEU A 193 1.95 -0.83 7.97
N ASP A 194 0.65 -0.72 8.24
CA ASP A 194 -0.17 0.42 7.78
C ASP A 194 0.27 1.75 8.44
N ASP A 195 0.96 1.68 9.57
CA ASP A 195 1.53 2.83 10.27
C ASP A 195 2.85 3.33 9.64
N ILE A 196 3.44 2.58 8.70
CA ILE A 196 4.60 3.01 7.90
C ILE A 196 4.12 3.58 6.56
N LYS A 197 4.05 4.90 6.46
CA LYS A 197 3.60 5.60 5.26
C LYS A 197 4.71 5.80 4.23
N VAL A 198 4.70 4.98 3.18
CA VAL A 198 5.66 5.13 2.07
C VAL A 198 5.16 6.12 1.02
N GLN A 199 5.87 7.23 0.85
CA GLN A 199 5.60 8.24 -0.19
C GLN A 199 6.69 8.18 -1.27
N LYS A 200 6.27 7.98 -2.52
CA LYS A 200 7.18 7.99 -3.67
C LYS A 200 7.22 9.34 -4.36
N LYS A 201 8.42 9.84 -4.71
CA LYS A 201 8.58 10.97 -5.63
C LYS A 201 9.74 10.82 -6.59
N GLN A 202 9.45 11.06 -7.86
CA GLN A 202 10.45 11.15 -8.92
C GLN A 202 11.38 12.36 -8.74
N GLY A 203 12.63 12.18 -9.11
CA GLY A 203 13.70 13.16 -9.07
C GLY A 203 14.74 12.84 -8.00
N GLY A 204 15.97 13.31 -8.23
CA GLY A 204 17.09 13.06 -7.33
C GLY A 204 17.63 11.63 -7.41
N SER A 205 18.42 11.25 -6.40
CA SER A 205 18.98 9.92 -6.23
C SER A 205 18.18 9.11 -5.21
N ILE A 206 18.33 7.78 -5.24
CA ILE A 206 17.77 6.89 -4.21
C ILE A 206 18.29 7.25 -2.81
N ARG A 207 19.52 7.79 -2.73
CA ARG A 207 20.14 8.26 -1.49
C ARG A 207 19.50 9.52 -0.88
N ASP A 208 18.65 10.22 -1.64
CA ASP A 208 17.91 11.37 -1.13
C ASP A 208 16.61 10.93 -0.41
N SER A 209 16.36 9.63 -0.32
CA SER A 209 15.26 9.06 0.46
C SER A 209 15.51 9.27 1.95
N ALA A 210 14.45 9.45 2.75
CA ALA A 210 14.61 9.70 4.18
C ALA A 210 13.44 9.14 4.98
N LEU A 211 13.75 8.67 6.20
CA LEU A 211 12.76 8.45 7.25
C LEU A 211 12.43 9.80 7.87
N VAL A 212 11.13 10.07 8.03
CA VAL A 212 10.61 11.27 8.68
C VAL A 212 9.77 10.83 9.87
N ASP A 213 10.11 11.37 11.04
CA ASP A 213 9.37 11.18 12.29
C ASP A 213 8.06 11.99 12.26
N GLY A 214 7.10 11.47 11.49
CA GLY A 214 5.77 12.02 11.32
C GLY A 214 5.13 11.63 9.97
N ILE A 215 4.23 12.48 9.47
CA ILE A 215 3.44 12.18 8.26
C ILE A 215 3.83 13.07 7.08
N ILE A 216 4.05 12.46 5.91
CA ILE A 216 4.27 13.15 4.65
C ILE A 216 3.00 13.08 3.79
N LEU A 217 2.54 14.25 3.33
CA LEU A 217 1.38 14.38 2.46
C LEU A 217 1.81 14.87 1.08
N ASP A 218 1.42 14.13 0.04
CA ASP A 218 1.57 14.54 -1.36
C ASP A 218 0.49 15.56 -1.76
N LYS A 219 0.53 16.71 -1.08
CA LYS A 219 -0.36 17.85 -1.26
C LYS A 219 0.41 19.13 -1.02
N GLU A 220 -0.09 20.19 -1.65
CA GLU A 220 0.34 21.57 -1.45
C GLU A 220 -0.70 22.34 -0.62
N ARG A 221 -0.30 23.50 -0.10
CA ARG A 221 -1.26 24.44 0.50
C ARG A 221 -2.23 24.95 -0.55
N VAL A 222 -3.48 25.16 -0.14
CA VAL A 222 -4.54 25.57 -1.08
C VAL A 222 -4.40 27.02 -1.58
N HIS A 223 -3.77 27.91 -0.82
CA HIS A 223 -3.63 29.32 -1.18
C HIS A 223 -2.21 29.84 -0.90
N SER A 224 -1.66 30.63 -1.83
CA SER A 224 -0.28 31.13 -1.77
C SER A 224 -0.01 32.07 -0.58
N GLY A 225 -1.04 32.77 -0.11
CA GLY A 225 -1.02 33.64 1.07
C GLY A 225 -1.01 32.91 2.41
N MET A 226 -1.17 31.58 2.43
CA MET A 226 -1.03 30.78 3.66
C MET A 226 0.44 30.66 4.07
N PRO A 227 0.76 30.53 5.37
CA PRO A 227 2.12 30.31 5.81
C PRO A 227 2.73 29.07 5.14
N ARG A 228 4.03 29.09 4.83
CA ARG A 228 4.72 27.89 4.34
C ARG A 228 5.13 26.94 5.46
N SER A 229 5.39 27.50 6.64
CA SER A 229 5.87 26.77 7.81
C SER A 229 5.10 27.23 9.04
N VAL A 230 4.60 26.29 9.82
CA VAL A 230 3.87 26.53 11.06
C VAL A 230 4.58 25.77 12.17
N ALA A 231 5.10 26.49 13.17
CA ALA A 231 5.68 25.91 14.38
C ALA A 231 4.60 25.77 15.47
N GLY A 232 4.63 24.68 16.23
CA GLY A 232 3.62 24.37 17.24
C GLY A 232 2.24 24.17 16.61
N ALA A 233 2.14 23.25 15.66
CA ALA A 233 0.93 22.99 14.92
C ALA A 233 -0.15 22.34 15.81
N ARG A 234 -1.33 22.96 15.83
CA ARG A 234 -2.60 22.41 16.30
C ARG A 234 -3.46 22.10 15.07
N ILE A 235 -3.58 20.82 14.78
CA ILE A 235 -4.09 20.27 13.52
C ILE A 235 -5.55 19.88 13.70
N ALA A 236 -6.44 20.50 12.95
CA ALA A 236 -7.84 20.07 12.82
C ALA A 236 -7.97 19.06 11.67
N LEU A 237 -8.38 17.84 12.00
CA LEU A 237 -8.65 16.78 11.02
C LEU A 237 -10.16 16.77 10.70
N VAL A 238 -10.53 17.17 9.48
CA VAL A 238 -11.93 17.41 9.11
C VAL A 238 -12.37 16.51 7.95
N ASN A 239 -13.46 15.75 8.14
CA ASN A 239 -14.07 14.89 7.12
C ASN A 239 -15.32 15.53 6.44
N SER A 240 -15.61 16.81 6.72
CA SER A 240 -16.60 17.59 5.97
C SER A 240 -15.94 18.42 4.87
N ALA A 241 -16.74 18.79 3.86
CA ALA A 241 -16.36 19.80 2.89
C ALA A 241 -16.58 21.18 3.49
N ILE A 242 -15.63 22.09 3.26
CA ILE A 242 -15.74 23.50 3.64
C ILE A 242 -16.16 24.26 2.38
N GLU A 243 -17.35 23.97 1.91
CA GLU A 243 -17.93 24.55 0.70
C GLU A 243 -19.45 24.66 0.85
N VAL A 244 -20.06 25.55 0.09
CA VAL A 244 -21.53 25.65 0.05
C VAL A 244 -22.06 24.38 -0.59
N LYS A 245 -22.73 23.55 0.21
CA LYS A 245 -23.28 22.27 -0.26
C LYS A 245 -24.44 22.54 -1.20
N LYS A 246 -24.38 21.94 -2.38
CA LYS A 246 -25.55 21.82 -3.24
C LYS A 246 -26.56 20.89 -2.58
N THR A 247 -27.84 21.25 -2.65
CA THR A 247 -28.92 20.40 -2.16
C THR A 247 -28.98 19.12 -2.99
N GLU A 248 -29.23 17.97 -2.34
CA GLU A 248 -29.38 16.68 -3.05
C GLU A 248 -30.63 16.66 -3.95
N VAL A 249 -31.63 17.45 -3.59
CA VAL A 249 -32.82 17.71 -4.41
C VAL A 249 -32.56 18.94 -5.28
N ASP A 250 -33.04 18.91 -6.53
CA ASP A 250 -33.02 20.07 -7.44
C ASP A 250 -33.77 21.26 -6.83
N ALA A 251 -33.04 22.12 -6.12
CA ALA A 251 -33.56 23.38 -5.60
C ALA A 251 -33.30 24.48 -6.63
N LYS A 252 -34.37 25.13 -7.09
CA LYS A 252 -34.30 26.32 -7.94
C LYS A 252 -34.66 27.54 -7.11
N ILE A 253 -33.69 28.42 -6.92
CA ILE A 253 -33.92 29.70 -6.25
C ILE A 253 -34.46 30.68 -7.31
N GLN A 254 -35.69 31.17 -7.11
CA GLN A 254 -36.26 32.22 -7.94
C GLN A 254 -36.00 33.58 -7.30
N ILE A 255 -35.14 34.37 -7.93
CA ILE A 255 -34.80 35.71 -7.47
C ILE A 255 -35.76 36.68 -8.17
N THR A 256 -36.68 37.27 -7.40
CA THR A 256 -37.67 38.24 -7.91
C THR A 256 -37.18 39.68 -7.87
N ASP A 257 -36.22 40.00 -7.01
CA ASP A 257 -35.67 41.34 -6.81
C ASP A 257 -34.13 41.34 -6.83
N PRO A 258 -33.48 42.35 -7.44
CA PRO A 258 -32.01 42.46 -7.44
C PRO A 258 -31.38 42.51 -6.04
N ASN A 259 -32.07 43.07 -5.05
CA ASN A 259 -31.57 43.12 -3.67
C ASN A 259 -31.50 41.73 -3.02
N MET A 260 -32.38 40.80 -3.41
CA MET A 260 -32.38 39.42 -2.92
C MET A 260 -31.16 38.66 -3.42
N LEU A 261 -30.64 39.00 -4.61
CA LEU A 261 -29.39 38.43 -5.13
C LEU A 261 -28.20 38.81 -4.24
N SER A 262 -28.10 40.09 -3.85
CA SER A 262 -27.03 40.55 -2.94
C SER A 262 -27.11 39.84 -1.59
N GLN A 263 -28.29 39.82 -0.98
CA GLN A 263 -28.48 39.15 0.32
C GLN A 263 -28.14 37.66 0.27
N PHE A 264 -28.47 36.98 -0.82
CA PHE A 264 -28.12 35.58 -1.00
C PHE A 264 -26.60 35.36 -1.06
N LEU A 265 -25.88 36.18 -1.84
CA LEU A 265 -24.42 36.14 -1.91
C LEU A 265 -23.78 36.48 -0.56
N ASP A 266 -24.32 37.48 0.14
CA ASP A 266 -23.85 37.89 1.48
C ASP A 266 -24.06 36.76 2.51
N GLU A 267 -25.15 36.01 2.44
CA GLU A 267 -25.41 34.84 3.29
C GLU A 267 -24.48 33.66 2.97
N GLU A 268 -24.20 33.37 1.69
CA GLU A 268 -23.21 32.35 1.32
C GLU A 268 -21.82 32.71 1.85
N GLU A 269 -21.42 33.98 1.75
CA GLU A 269 -20.17 34.48 2.29
C GLU A 269 -20.13 34.42 3.81
N GLN A 270 -21.20 34.84 4.50
CA GLN A 270 -21.31 34.75 5.96
C GLN A 270 -21.27 33.32 6.45
N PHE A 271 -21.91 32.38 5.74
CA PHE A 271 -21.86 30.96 6.07
C PHE A 271 -20.43 30.44 6.04
N LEU A 272 -19.70 30.66 4.93
CA LEU A 272 -18.30 30.23 4.81
C LEU A 272 -17.40 30.90 5.84
N ARG A 273 -17.60 32.20 6.08
CA ARG A 273 -16.86 32.94 7.11
C ARG A 273 -17.10 32.38 8.50
N SER A 274 -18.35 32.04 8.85
CA SER A 274 -18.69 31.46 10.14
C SER A 274 -17.99 30.12 10.39
N LEU A 275 -17.80 29.29 9.34
CA LEU A 275 -17.05 28.04 9.45
C LEU A 275 -15.57 28.29 9.73
N VAL A 276 -14.96 29.26 9.06
CA VAL A 276 -13.56 29.64 9.28
C VAL A 276 -13.37 30.24 10.68
N ASP A 277 -14.30 31.09 11.12
CA ASP A 277 -14.27 31.69 12.45
C ASP A 277 -14.37 30.63 13.55
N LYS A 278 -15.18 29.57 13.36
CA LYS A 278 -15.24 28.42 14.29
C LYS A 278 -13.94 27.63 14.35
N ILE A 279 -13.33 27.37 13.19
CA ILE A 279 -12.01 26.73 13.13
C ILE A 279 -10.97 27.57 13.86
N GLN A 280 -10.98 28.89 13.65
CA GLN A 280 -10.08 29.79 14.36
C GLN A 280 -10.36 29.81 15.87
N ALA A 281 -11.63 29.78 16.28
CA ALA A 281 -12.04 29.76 17.69
C ALA A 281 -11.61 28.47 18.42
N SER A 282 -11.56 27.33 17.71
CA SER A 282 -10.98 26.08 18.26
C SER A 282 -9.49 26.21 18.59
N GLY A 283 -8.81 27.20 17.98
CA GLY A 283 -7.37 27.42 18.13
C GLY A 283 -6.51 26.67 17.10
N ALA A 284 -7.11 26.00 16.12
CA ALA A 284 -6.40 25.33 15.04
C ALA A 284 -5.60 26.32 14.20
N ASN A 285 -4.34 25.99 13.92
CA ASN A 285 -3.48 26.74 12.99
C ASN A 285 -3.20 25.96 11.70
N VAL A 286 -3.53 24.66 11.68
CA VAL A 286 -3.44 23.78 10.52
C VAL A 286 -4.77 23.05 10.37
N VAL A 287 -5.29 22.98 9.15
CA VAL A 287 -6.53 22.29 8.80
C VAL A 287 -6.24 21.30 7.69
N ILE A 288 -6.58 20.04 7.91
CA ILE A 288 -6.47 18.99 6.90
C ILE A 288 -7.86 18.46 6.63
N CYS A 289 -8.37 18.77 5.44
CA CYS A 289 -9.69 18.36 5.01
C CYS A 289 -9.61 17.17 4.06
N GLN A 290 -10.42 16.14 4.32
CA GLN A 290 -10.60 15.01 3.40
C GLN A 290 -11.36 15.43 2.13
N LYS A 291 -12.20 16.48 2.22
CA LYS A 291 -13.03 16.99 1.11
C LYS A 291 -12.51 18.32 0.56
N GLY A 292 -13.31 19.00 -0.26
CA GLY A 292 -13.00 20.30 -0.83
C GLY A 292 -13.00 21.43 0.20
N ILE A 293 -12.32 22.53 -0.16
CA ILE A 293 -12.37 23.82 0.52
C ILE A 293 -12.66 24.85 -0.58
N ASP A 294 -13.71 25.65 -0.42
CA ASP A 294 -14.12 26.70 -1.34
C ASP A 294 -13.10 27.85 -1.38
N ASP A 295 -12.94 28.51 -2.53
CA ASP A 295 -11.93 29.54 -2.75
C ASP A 295 -12.10 30.75 -1.81
N LEU A 296 -13.34 31.11 -1.47
CA LEU A 296 -13.60 32.20 -0.52
C LEU A 296 -13.15 31.82 0.89
N ALA A 297 -13.43 30.58 1.31
CA ALA A 297 -12.96 30.05 2.58
C ALA A 297 -11.43 29.96 2.64
N GLN A 298 -10.77 29.56 1.55
CA GLN A 298 -9.30 29.55 1.46
C GLN A 298 -8.70 30.95 1.69
N HIS A 299 -9.30 31.99 1.10
CA HIS A 299 -8.85 33.36 1.28
C HIS A 299 -9.03 33.84 2.73
N TYR A 300 -10.15 33.49 3.37
CA TYR A 300 -10.39 33.78 4.79
C TYR A 300 -9.39 33.05 5.72
N MET A 301 -9.14 31.77 5.46
CA MET A 301 -8.12 31.00 6.19
C MET A 301 -6.71 31.59 6.02
N ALA A 302 -6.36 32.02 4.81
CA ALA A 302 -5.08 32.68 4.55
C ALA A 302 -4.92 33.99 5.33
N LYS A 303 -5.99 34.82 5.40
CA LYS A 303 -6.00 36.04 6.23
C LYS A 303 -5.87 35.75 7.72
N ALA A 304 -6.46 34.66 8.19
CA ALA A 304 -6.34 34.20 9.57
C ALA A 304 -4.96 33.55 9.86
N GLY A 305 -4.13 33.33 8.85
CA GLY A 305 -2.83 32.68 8.99
C GLY A 305 -2.93 31.16 9.21
N ILE A 306 -4.03 30.54 8.83
CA ILE A 306 -4.27 29.10 8.96
C ILE A 306 -3.71 28.38 7.72
N PHE A 307 -2.91 27.34 7.94
CA PHE A 307 -2.45 26.44 6.88
C PHE A 307 -3.56 25.45 6.55
N ALA A 308 -3.94 25.30 5.28
CA ALA A 308 -4.99 24.36 4.91
C ALA A 308 -4.62 23.45 3.73
N ILE A 309 -4.99 22.17 3.86
CA ILE A 309 -4.91 21.16 2.80
C ILE A 309 -6.33 20.68 2.49
N ARG A 310 -6.63 20.51 1.20
CA ARG A 310 -7.89 19.92 0.71
C ARG A 310 -7.65 18.54 0.10
N ARG A 311 -8.70 17.70 0.12
CA ARG A 311 -8.73 16.39 -0.54
C ARG A 311 -7.60 15.44 -0.07
N ALA A 312 -7.36 15.39 1.23
CA ALA A 312 -6.49 14.38 1.84
C ALA A 312 -7.10 12.97 1.66
N LYS A 313 -6.26 11.93 1.52
CA LYS A 313 -6.74 10.54 1.43
C LYS A 313 -7.24 10.07 2.80
N LYS A 314 -8.20 9.14 2.81
CA LYS A 314 -8.71 8.55 4.07
C LYS A 314 -7.61 7.90 4.90
N SER A 315 -6.71 7.15 4.26
CA SER A 315 -5.57 6.53 4.93
C SER A 315 -4.59 7.55 5.50
N ASP A 316 -4.37 8.68 4.82
CA ASP A 316 -3.54 9.75 5.36
C ASP A 316 -4.19 10.42 6.59
N MET A 317 -5.51 10.56 6.60
CA MET A 317 -6.26 11.10 7.76
C MET A 317 -6.19 10.17 8.98
N GLU A 318 -6.29 8.87 8.77
CA GLU A 318 -6.17 7.86 9.83
C GLU A 318 -4.75 7.85 10.41
N ALA A 319 -3.73 7.88 9.56
CA ALA A 319 -2.32 7.96 9.99
C ALA A 319 -2.01 9.29 10.71
N LEU A 320 -2.55 10.42 10.25
CA LEU A 320 -2.45 11.71 10.96
C LEU A 320 -3.14 11.67 12.32
N SER A 321 -4.30 11.02 12.42
CA SER A 321 -5.03 10.88 13.68
C SER A 321 -4.22 10.08 14.70
N LYS A 322 -3.66 8.93 14.27
CA LYS A 322 -2.74 8.12 15.09
C LYS A 322 -1.47 8.88 15.49
N ALA A 323 -0.83 9.58 14.55
CA ALA A 323 0.43 10.28 14.82
C ALA A 323 0.24 11.51 15.73
N THR A 324 -0.77 12.34 15.46
CA THR A 324 -0.96 13.64 16.13
C THR A 324 -1.84 13.55 17.38
N GLY A 325 -2.51 12.42 17.61
CA GLY A 325 -3.52 12.23 18.66
C GLY A 325 -4.85 12.96 18.41
N GLY A 326 -4.98 13.64 17.26
CA GLY A 326 -6.19 14.40 16.91
C GLY A 326 -7.35 13.51 16.50
N ARG A 327 -8.57 13.92 16.82
CA ARG A 327 -9.80 13.21 16.44
C ARG A 327 -10.28 13.69 15.07
N ILE A 328 -10.67 12.76 14.21
CA ILE A 328 -11.27 13.11 12.91
C ILE A 328 -12.70 13.60 13.15
N VAL A 329 -12.92 14.89 12.95
CA VAL A 329 -14.21 15.55 13.15
C VAL A 329 -15.00 15.59 11.84
N THR A 330 -16.25 15.15 11.89
CA THR A 330 -17.18 15.18 10.74
C THR A 330 -17.99 16.46 10.65
N ASN A 331 -18.22 17.13 11.78
CA ASN A 331 -19.00 18.36 11.86
C ASN A 331 -18.15 19.50 12.45
N ILE A 332 -17.94 20.56 11.68
CA ILE A 332 -17.10 21.70 12.09
C ILE A 332 -17.70 22.43 13.29
N ASP A 333 -19.01 22.35 13.48
CA ASP A 333 -19.70 22.98 14.61
C ASP A 333 -19.35 22.35 15.96
N ASP A 334 -18.94 21.08 15.96
CA ASP A 334 -18.56 20.33 17.15
C ASP A 334 -17.04 20.40 17.42
N LEU A 335 -16.28 21.16 16.60
CA LEU A 335 -14.83 21.23 16.70
C LEU A 335 -14.41 21.99 17.97
N SER A 336 -13.81 21.27 18.91
CA SER A 336 -13.25 21.83 20.15
C SER A 336 -11.73 21.81 20.15
N ALA A 337 -11.12 22.48 21.13
CA ALA A 337 -9.66 22.47 21.31
C ALA A 337 -9.13 21.07 21.68
N ASP A 338 -9.97 20.21 22.27
CA ASP A 338 -9.60 18.86 22.71
C ASP A 338 -9.57 17.86 21.55
N ASP A 339 -10.23 18.18 20.43
CA ASP A 339 -10.22 17.34 19.23
C ASP A 339 -8.96 17.56 18.36
N LEU A 340 -8.17 18.60 18.64
CA LEU A 340 -7.03 19.01 17.83
C LEU A 340 -5.82 18.11 18.06
N GLY A 341 -5.20 17.67 16.96
CA GLY A 341 -3.90 17.01 17.00
C GLY A 341 -2.76 17.99 17.26
N SER A 342 -1.65 17.51 17.81
CA SER A 342 -0.45 18.32 18.02
C SER A 342 0.72 17.83 17.17
N ALA A 343 1.49 18.76 16.61
CA ALA A 343 2.77 18.48 15.96
C ALA A 343 3.75 19.65 16.18
N ALA A 344 5.05 19.37 16.26
CA ALA A 344 6.06 20.40 16.47
C ALA A 344 6.17 21.35 15.27
N LYS A 345 6.08 20.83 14.05
CA LYS A 345 6.23 21.63 12.83
C LYS A 345 5.42 21.05 11.68
N VAL A 346 4.72 21.91 10.95
CA VAL A 346 4.13 21.61 9.64
C VAL A 346 4.79 22.50 8.59
N ASP A 347 5.39 21.89 7.58
CA ASP A 347 6.25 22.58 6.62
C ASP A 347 5.93 22.13 5.20
N GLU A 348 5.68 23.08 4.30
CA GLU A 348 5.62 22.82 2.87
C GLU A 348 7.03 22.91 2.27
N ARG A 349 7.54 21.77 1.78
CA ARG A 349 8.86 21.66 1.14
C ARG A 349 8.69 21.27 -0.31
N LYS A 350 9.44 21.94 -1.17
CA LYS A 350 9.54 21.56 -2.57
C LYS A 350 10.49 20.38 -2.73
N ILE A 351 9.98 19.25 -3.24
CA ILE A 351 10.77 18.05 -3.50
C ILE A 351 10.66 17.70 -4.98
N GLY A 352 11.76 17.89 -5.71
CA GLY A 352 11.74 17.85 -7.16
C GLY A 352 10.89 18.99 -7.71
N ASP A 353 9.85 18.66 -8.46
CA ASP A 353 8.98 19.63 -9.12
C ASP A 353 7.67 19.90 -8.37
N SER A 354 7.33 19.11 -7.35
CA SER A 354 6.09 19.22 -6.57
C SER A 354 6.34 19.66 -5.14
N ASP A 355 5.41 20.45 -4.58
CA ASP A 355 5.37 20.78 -3.16
C ASP A 355 4.72 19.65 -2.38
N MET A 356 5.30 19.30 -1.23
CA MET A 356 4.78 18.30 -0.31
C MET A 356 4.76 18.85 1.11
N VAL A 357 3.80 18.42 1.91
CA VAL A 357 3.68 18.84 3.30
C VAL A 357 4.26 17.79 4.24
N PHE A 358 5.13 18.25 5.13
CA PHE A 358 5.79 17.50 6.17
C PHE A 358 5.18 17.88 7.51
N VAL A 359 4.60 16.91 8.21
CA VAL A 359 4.14 17.04 9.60
C VAL A 359 5.15 16.33 10.48
N GLU A 360 5.98 17.08 11.19
CA GLU A 360 7.13 16.57 11.97
C GLU A 360 6.95 16.82 13.48
N GLY A 361 7.50 15.91 14.29
CA GLY A 361 7.55 16.04 15.75
C GLY A 361 6.19 15.87 16.41
N CYS A 362 5.50 14.79 16.06
CA CYS A 362 4.23 14.42 16.67
C CYS A 362 4.47 13.74 18.04
N PRO A 363 3.64 14.00 19.08
CA PRO A 363 3.84 13.46 20.43
C PRO A 363 3.76 11.93 20.50
N GLU A 364 2.89 11.31 19.71
CA GLU A 364 2.76 9.86 19.56
C GLU A 364 3.21 9.47 18.15
N ALA A 365 4.52 9.37 17.92
CA ALA A 365 5.08 8.94 16.63
C ALA A 365 4.86 7.44 16.34
N LYS A 366 3.65 6.93 16.59
CA LYS A 366 3.24 5.55 16.27
C LYS A 366 3.13 5.32 14.77
N SER A 367 3.02 6.38 13.97
CA SER A 367 3.05 6.31 12.51
C SER A 367 4.20 7.16 11.99
N VAL A 368 5.03 6.58 11.14
CA VAL A 368 6.19 7.22 10.50
C VAL A 368 6.00 7.27 9.00
N SER A 369 6.73 8.16 8.33
CA SER A 369 6.69 8.26 6.88
C SER A 369 8.07 8.10 6.28
N VAL A 370 8.13 7.35 5.19
CA VAL A 370 9.36 7.15 4.41
C VAL A 370 9.17 7.82 3.07
N LEU A 371 10.01 8.81 2.78
CA LEU A 371 10.11 9.41 1.46
C LEU A 371 11.08 8.59 0.63
N LEU A 372 10.60 7.98 -0.45
CA LEU A 372 11.43 7.30 -1.44
C LEU A 372 11.64 8.16 -2.68
N ARG A 373 12.91 8.34 -3.06
CA ARG A 373 13.37 9.15 -4.19
C ARG A 373 14.03 8.26 -5.24
N GLY A 374 14.12 8.77 -6.46
CA GLY A 374 14.75 8.05 -7.57
C GLY A 374 14.61 8.79 -8.89
N GLY A 375 15.52 8.51 -9.83
CA GLY A 375 15.66 9.31 -11.05
C GLY A 375 14.45 9.21 -11.98
N THR A 376 13.90 8.00 -12.15
CA THR A 376 12.74 7.73 -13.02
C THR A 376 11.62 7.09 -12.22
N GLU A 377 10.39 7.25 -12.68
CA GLU A 377 9.20 6.67 -12.02
C GLU A 377 9.32 5.15 -11.85
N HIS A 378 9.72 4.42 -12.89
CA HIS A 378 9.91 2.96 -12.83
C HIS A 378 10.92 2.53 -11.75
N VAL A 379 12.01 3.29 -11.57
CA VAL A 379 13.00 3.00 -10.53
C VAL A 379 12.42 3.25 -9.14
N VAL A 380 11.67 4.35 -8.97
CA VAL A 380 11.03 4.66 -7.68
C VAL A 380 9.98 3.60 -7.32
N ASP A 381 9.22 3.11 -8.31
CA ASP A 381 8.23 2.06 -8.09
C ASP A 381 8.85 0.75 -7.69
N GLU A 382 9.96 0.37 -8.31
CA GLU A 382 10.69 -0.84 -7.94
C GLU A 382 11.37 -0.69 -6.56
N VAL A 383 11.91 0.50 -6.25
CA VAL A 383 12.47 0.78 -4.90
C VAL A 383 11.37 0.75 -3.84
N LYS A 384 10.17 1.27 -4.15
CA LYS A 384 9.02 1.21 -3.27
C LYS A 384 8.61 -0.23 -2.97
N ARG A 385 8.49 -1.08 -3.99
CA ARG A 385 8.18 -2.50 -3.82
C ARG A 385 9.26 -3.21 -2.99
N ALA A 386 10.53 -3.03 -3.36
CA ALA A 386 11.64 -3.62 -2.61
C ALA A 386 11.67 -3.18 -1.14
N PHE A 387 11.32 -1.91 -0.87
CA PHE A 387 11.21 -1.39 0.48
C PHE A 387 10.01 -1.98 1.24
N GLU A 388 8.84 -2.11 0.60
CA GLU A 388 7.63 -2.73 1.19
C GLU A 388 7.88 -4.20 1.54
N ASP A 389 8.57 -4.96 0.67
CA ASP A 389 8.98 -6.33 0.96
C ASP A 389 9.97 -6.37 2.13
N ALA A 390 10.93 -5.45 2.18
CA ALA A 390 11.94 -5.40 3.24
C ALA A 390 11.34 -5.07 4.60
N ILE A 391 10.42 -4.10 4.70
CA ILE A 391 9.73 -3.80 5.97
C ILE A 391 8.85 -4.97 6.40
N GLY A 392 8.20 -5.66 5.46
CA GLY A 392 7.37 -6.82 5.76
C GLY A 392 8.17 -7.99 6.31
N VAL A 393 9.31 -8.32 5.69
CA VAL A 393 10.20 -9.38 6.19
C VAL A 393 10.82 -9.00 7.54
N VAL A 394 11.19 -7.73 7.74
CA VAL A 394 11.73 -7.26 9.03
C VAL A 394 10.67 -7.28 10.13
N ALA A 395 9.42 -6.92 9.81
CA ALA A 395 8.30 -7.01 10.74
C ALA A 395 8.09 -8.47 11.18
N VAL A 396 7.95 -9.40 10.24
CA VAL A 396 7.77 -10.84 10.52
C VAL A 396 8.96 -11.44 11.28
N ALA A 397 10.18 -10.90 11.11
CA ALA A 397 11.36 -11.34 11.84
C ALA A 397 11.49 -10.72 13.24
N TYR A 398 10.73 -9.67 13.53
CA TYR A 398 10.75 -8.95 14.80
C TYR A 398 9.58 -9.32 15.71
N GLU A 399 8.44 -9.65 15.11
CA GLU A 399 7.35 -10.44 15.73
C GLU A 399 7.87 -11.83 16.14
#